data_AF-A0A523MGE6-F1
#
_entry.id   AF-A0A523MGE6-F1
#
_cell.length_a   1.000
_cell.length_b   1.000
_cell.length_c   1.000
_cell.angle_alpha   90.00
_cell.angle_beta   90.00
_cell.angle_gamma   90.00
#
_symmetry.space_group_name_H-M   'P 1'
#
loop_
_entity.id
_entity.type
_entity.pdbx_description
1 polymer ?
#
loop_
_entity_poly.entity_id
_entity_poly.type
_entity_poly.pdbx_seq_one_letter_code
_entity_poly.pdbx_strand_id
1 'polypeptide(L)'
;MSAEHTNLLSTAADSHYPVPLVVGITGHRDLLSSELPLLHKKVREFFEGLRKQFPALPLQLISPLAEGADRLVAQEARALRIPLIVPLPMPRQIYIEDFANAESIAEFDDLCKDAEILELPLRSDVTAEMLRTSQEVRDQRYAELGVFVCAHSHILLAIWDGKAGEKLGGTAHVVKFHQTDIMPGLTAESEKPRLILVDDDSDLVYHIACSRDRADGSPAHPLLAGESCWRTSDDQSPRSADLPKRYKNIFDRTSEFNIDARKFHGRIEAEKYSLSEDDSPERNERSPKTLESAFVIADWLAIHYQQRFFRMLRVTHILAVLMGLAYILYSELFGNIYSLAAFLGLFILGVILFKLAENGAWQRKYLEYRALAEGLRVQFYWTAASVRSGDGTGFTHDRFLQKQDVELGWIRNVMRVAGRHIEIDPRPDEDRGLRWVIREWIGNVNELGQLRYYRKNAAKRERLNRITGFIGKACLLSGIAVAIFLVTYDERPTAGFGLLLNIMMGLLPLIAAVRIAYAHKKADKELIKQYQFMARIFANARKRIDATDDKHEQREILRALGDKALDEHADWILIHRERSIEISGL
;
A
#
# COMPACT_ATOMS: atom_id res chain seq x y z
N MET A 1 27.54 38.99 14.27
CA MET A 1 26.38 38.33 14.91
C MET A 1 25.48 37.75 13.83
N SER A 2 26.04 36.84 13.04
CA SER A 2 25.44 36.16 11.90
C SER A 2 25.95 34.73 11.99
N ALA A 3 25.08 33.77 12.35
CA ALA A 3 25.28 32.31 12.22
C ALA A 3 24.18 31.47 12.93
N GLU A 4 22.90 31.86 12.92
CA GLU A 4 21.84 31.05 13.58
C GLU A 4 20.60 30.74 12.72
N HIS A 5 20.55 31.13 11.44
CA HIS A 5 19.34 30.96 10.60
C HIS A 5 19.46 29.97 9.44
N THR A 6 20.31 28.94 9.55
CA THR A 6 20.49 27.97 8.44
C THR A 6 20.60 26.51 8.88
N ASN A 7 19.99 26.12 10.01
CA ASN A 7 20.11 24.75 10.54
C ASN A 7 18.79 24.13 11.04
N LEU A 8 17.70 24.26 10.27
CA LEU A 8 16.46 23.48 10.53
C LEU A 8 16.01 22.62 9.34
N LEU A 9 16.81 22.54 8.27
CA LEU A 9 16.56 21.64 7.12
C LEU A 9 17.69 20.62 6.87
N SER A 10 18.65 20.48 7.78
CA SER A 10 19.78 19.56 7.59
C SER A 10 20.43 19.05 8.88
N THR A 11 19.65 18.65 9.87
CA THR A 11 20.18 17.94 11.06
C THR A 11 19.18 16.92 11.58
N ALA A 12 19.05 15.80 10.88
CA ALA A 12 18.99 14.45 11.43
C ALA A 12 18.66 13.49 10.29
N ALA A 13 19.51 12.49 10.08
CA ALA A 13 19.15 11.28 9.36
C ALA A 13 18.18 10.45 10.22
N ASP A 14 17.02 11.03 10.56
CA ASP A 14 15.97 10.38 11.31
C ASP A 14 15.02 9.72 10.32
N SER A 15 14.89 8.40 10.44
CA SER A 15 13.99 7.55 9.67
C SER A 15 12.51 7.74 10.04
N HIS A 16 12.09 8.99 10.07
CA HIS A 16 10.72 9.36 10.39
C HIS A 16 10.00 9.67 9.07
N TYR A 17 9.56 8.62 8.37
CA TYR A 17 8.68 8.76 7.20
C TYR A 17 7.22 8.49 7.61
N PRO A 18 6.48 9.48 8.15
CA PRO A 18 5.03 9.35 8.27
C PRO A 18 4.42 9.52 6.88
N VAL A 19 3.56 8.57 6.48
CA VAL A 19 2.79 8.70 5.23
C VAL A 19 1.81 9.87 5.38
N PRO A 20 1.88 10.90 4.52
CA PRO A 20 0.97 12.03 4.58
C PRO A 20 -0.39 11.72 3.96
N LEU A 21 -1.41 12.48 4.37
CA LEU A 21 -2.67 12.57 3.64
C LEU A 21 -2.54 13.70 2.60
N VAL A 22 -2.37 13.32 1.34
CA VAL A 22 -2.16 14.25 0.23
C VAL A 22 -3.48 14.74 -0.34
N VAL A 23 -3.65 16.06 -0.38
CA VAL A 23 -4.76 16.74 -1.03
C VAL A 23 -4.24 17.38 -2.32
N GLY A 24 -4.83 17.05 -3.47
CA GLY A 24 -4.63 17.78 -4.72
C GLY A 24 -5.67 18.89 -4.85
N ILE A 25 -5.35 20.01 -5.49
CA ILE A 25 -6.33 21.06 -5.82
C ILE A 25 -6.50 21.19 -7.33
N THR A 26 -7.76 21.38 -7.73
CA THR A 26 -8.12 21.93 -9.04
C THR A 26 -9.26 22.94 -8.85
N GLY A 27 -9.23 24.06 -9.58
CA GLY A 27 -10.32 25.01 -9.50
C GLY A 27 -10.34 26.06 -10.59
N HIS A 28 -11.34 26.92 -10.55
CA HIS A 28 -11.48 28.01 -11.52
C HIS A 28 -10.45 29.11 -11.27
N ARG A 29 -9.94 29.70 -12.37
CA ARG A 29 -8.98 30.81 -12.31
C ARG A 29 -9.65 32.16 -12.02
N ASP A 30 -10.89 32.29 -12.46
CA ASP A 30 -11.67 33.51 -12.45
C ASP A 30 -12.77 33.44 -11.38
N LEU A 31 -12.38 33.34 -10.12
CA LEU A 31 -13.31 33.30 -8.99
C LEU A 31 -14.00 34.65 -8.76
N LEU A 32 -15.28 34.62 -8.37
CA LEU A 32 -16.01 35.85 -8.06
C LEU A 32 -15.50 36.48 -6.75
N SER A 33 -15.04 37.74 -6.80
CA SER A 33 -14.40 38.44 -5.68
C SER A 33 -15.23 38.51 -4.40
N SER A 34 -16.56 38.59 -4.50
CA SER A 34 -17.46 38.64 -3.34
C SER A 34 -17.53 37.30 -2.58
N GLU A 35 -17.15 36.19 -3.21
CA GLU A 35 -17.18 34.85 -2.60
C GLU A 35 -15.84 34.46 -1.95
N LEU A 36 -14.76 35.18 -2.22
CA LEU A 36 -13.43 34.85 -1.70
C LEU A 36 -13.39 34.64 -0.17
N PRO A 37 -13.98 35.51 0.68
CA PRO A 37 -13.96 35.30 2.12
C PRO A 37 -14.65 34.00 2.55
N LEU A 38 -15.72 33.62 1.86
CA LEU A 38 -16.44 32.38 2.10
C LEU A 38 -15.60 31.16 1.68
N LEU A 39 -14.96 31.23 0.52
CA LEU A 39 -14.09 30.16 0.02
C LEU A 39 -12.88 29.94 0.93
N HIS A 40 -12.20 30.99 1.38
CA HIS A 40 -11.12 30.91 2.37
C HIS A 40 -11.57 30.19 3.65
N LYS A 41 -12.74 30.57 4.18
CA LYS A 41 -13.32 29.92 5.36
C LYS A 41 -13.58 28.43 5.11
N LYS A 42 -14.16 28.07 3.97
CA LYS A 42 -14.50 26.67 3.63
C LYS A 42 -13.26 25.79 3.47
N VAL A 43 -12.22 26.30 2.82
CA VAL A 43 -10.94 25.60 2.67
C VAL A 43 -10.27 25.37 4.03
N ARG A 44 -10.30 26.37 4.91
CA ARG A 44 -9.78 26.24 6.28
C ARG A 44 -10.55 25.20 7.08
N GLU A 45 -11.88 25.25 7.07
CA GLU A 45 -12.75 24.25 7.73
C GLU A 45 -12.44 22.83 7.25
N PHE A 46 -12.20 22.65 5.94
CA PHE A 46 -11.84 21.38 5.35
C PHE A 46 -10.50 20.84 5.90
N PHE A 47 -9.43 21.63 5.85
CA PHE A 47 -8.12 21.19 6.35
C PHE A 47 -8.11 20.94 7.86
N GLU A 48 -8.77 21.78 8.65
CA GLU A 48 -8.91 21.59 10.09
C GLU A 48 -9.73 20.34 10.42
N GLY A 49 -10.79 20.07 9.66
CA GLY A 49 -11.59 18.85 9.74
C GLY A 49 -10.74 17.60 9.53
N LEU A 50 -9.93 17.57 8.46
CA LEU A 50 -9.03 16.45 8.17
C LEU A 50 -7.99 16.24 9.28
N ARG A 51 -7.36 17.31 9.78
CA ARG A 51 -6.39 17.23 10.89
C ARG A 51 -7.01 16.66 12.16
N LYS A 52 -8.24 17.06 12.47
CA LYS A 52 -8.97 16.58 13.65
C LYS A 52 -9.37 15.13 13.50
N GLN A 53 -9.81 14.72 12.31
CA GLN A 53 -10.25 13.35 12.05
C GLN A 53 -9.08 12.36 11.96
N PHE A 54 -7.95 12.77 11.37
CA PHE A 54 -6.79 11.91 11.12
C PHE A 54 -5.47 12.51 11.67
N PRO A 55 -5.31 12.65 12.99
CA PRO A 55 -4.13 13.28 13.60
C PRO A 55 -2.81 12.51 13.36
N ALA A 56 -2.90 11.24 12.98
CA ALA A 56 -1.74 10.42 12.64
C ALA A 56 -1.26 10.62 11.18
N LEU A 57 -2.00 11.35 10.35
CA LEU A 57 -1.67 11.64 8.97
C LEU A 57 -1.31 13.12 8.82
N PRO A 58 -0.01 13.48 8.67
CA PRO A 58 0.33 14.86 8.34
C PRO A 58 -0.28 15.22 6.98
N LEU A 59 -0.86 16.41 6.87
CA LEU A 59 -1.42 16.88 5.60
C LEU A 59 -0.31 17.36 4.67
N GLN A 60 -0.51 17.18 3.37
CA GLN A 60 0.34 17.75 2.32
C GLN A 60 -0.56 18.23 1.17
N LEU A 61 -0.27 19.39 0.60
CA LEU A 61 -1.01 19.96 -0.53
C LEU A 61 -0.19 19.83 -1.82
N ILE A 62 -0.79 19.30 -2.88
CA ILE A 62 -0.30 19.41 -4.26
C ILE A 62 -1.11 20.49 -4.96
N SER A 63 -0.47 21.60 -5.34
CA SER A 63 -1.11 22.72 -6.02
C SER A 63 -0.24 23.23 -7.18
N PRO A 64 -0.75 23.24 -8.43
CA PRO A 64 -0.07 23.88 -9.56
C PRO A 64 0.18 25.39 -9.41
N LEU A 65 -0.48 26.04 -8.44
CA LEU A 65 -0.43 27.49 -8.22
C LEU A 65 -0.90 28.35 -9.39
N ALA A 66 -1.83 27.83 -10.21
CA ALA A 66 -2.54 28.65 -11.17
C ALA A 66 -3.30 29.80 -10.46
N GLU A 67 -3.49 30.92 -11.14
CA GLU A 67 -4.28 32.04 -10.59
C GLU A 67 -5.68 31.57 -10.15
N GLY A 68 -6.25 32.22 -9.13
CA GLY A 68 -7.56 31.87 -8.59
C GLY A 68 -7.51 30.80 -7.50
N ALA A 69 -8.28 29.72 -7.69
CA ALA A 69 -8.52 28.71 -6.65
C ALA A 69 -7.25 28.02 -6.13
N ASP A 70 -6.32 27.66 -7.01
CA ASP A 70 -5.09 26.93 -6.63
C ASP A 70 -4.23 27.74 -5.65
N ARG A 71 -4.12 29.06 -5.88
CA ARG A 71 -3.42 29.99 -4.99
C ARG A 71 -4.18 30.27 -3.70
N LEU A 72 -5.50 30.45 -3.75
CA LEU A 72 -6.33 30.60 -2.55
C LEU A 72 -6.12 29.43 -1.58
N VAL A 73 -6.15 28.20 -2.09
CA VAL A 73 -5.92 26.99 -1.29
C VAL A 73 -4.48 26.91 -0.79
N ALA A 74 -3.50 27.27 -1.62
CA ALA A 74 -2.09 27.32 -1.25
C ALA A 74 -1.81 28.32 -0.11
N GLN A 75 -2.44 29.49 -0.13
CA GLN A 75 -2.35 30.49 0.93
C GLN A 75 -2.90 29.95 2.25
N GLU A 76 -4.09 29.32 2.24
CA GLU A 76 -4.68 28.71 3.43
C GLU A 76 -3.81 27.56 3.97
N ALA A 77 -3.29 26.71 3.08
CA ALA A 77 -2.37 25.64 3.44
C ALA A 77 -1.10 26.18 4.12
N ARG A 78 -0.49 27.23 3.56
CA ARG A 78 0.69 27.88 4.14
C ARG A 78 0.37 28.50 5.51
N ALA A 79 -0.76 29.19 5.65
CA ALA A 79 -1.21 29.75 6.92
C ALA A 79 -1.42 28.66 8.00
N LEU A 80 -1.82 27.45 7.58
CA LEU A 80 -1.94 26.28 8.44
C LEU A 80 -0.63 25.49 8.60
N ARG A 81 0.48 25.89 7.97
CA ARG A 81 1.76 25.16 7.92
C ARG A 81 1.63 23.76 7.32
N ILE A 82 0.81 23.62 6.29
CA ILE A 82 0.72 22.41 5.47
C ILE A 82 1.79 22.53 4.38
N PRO A 83 2.73 21.56 4.26
CA PRO A 83 3.74 21.56 3.20
C PRO A 83 3.11 21.56 1.82
N LEU A 84 3.68 22.36 0.91
CA LEU A 84 3.24 22.49 -0.47
C LEU A 84 4.18 21.74 -1.42
N ILE A 85 3.57 21.08 -2.39
CA ILE A 85 4.21 20.56 -3.59
C ILE A 85 3.62 21.30 -4.77
N VAL A 86 4.50 21.83 -5.61
CA VAL A 86 4.14 22.65 -6.75
C VAL A 86 4.60 21.94 -8.03
N PRO A 87 3.72 21.09 -8.62
CA PRO A 87 4.00 20.52 -9.93
C PRO A 87 3.82 21.59 -11.01
N LEU A 88 4.82 21.72 -11.88
CA LEU A 88 4.81 22.67 -12.98
C LEU A 88 4.55 21.91 -14.29
N PRO A 89 3.58 22.35 -15.12
CA PRO A 89 3.28 21.70 -16.40
C PRO A 89 4.44 21.83 -17.40
N MET A 90 5.29 22.82 -17.21
CA MET A 90 6.38 23.21 -18.10
C MET A 90 7.47 23.93 -17.28
N PRO A 91 8.67 24.16 -17.85
CA PRO A 91 9.73 24.90 -17.16
C PRO A 91 9.23 26.22 -16.60
N ARG A 92 9.67 26.56 -15.38
CA ARG A 92 9.17 27.74 -14.65
C ARG A 92 9.18 29.02 -15.48
N GLN A 93 10.23 29.24 -16.27
CA GLN A 93 10.38 30.45 -17.07
C GLN A 93 9.27 30.62 -18.11
N ILE A 94 8.70 29.53 -18.62
CA ILE A 94 7.59 29.55 -19.58
C ILE A 94 6.26 29.64 -18.83
N TYR A 95 6.13 28.96 -17.69
CA TYR A 95 4.87 28.91 -16.96
C TYR A 95 4.45 30.29 -16.42
N ILE A 96 5.40 31.08 -15.92
CA ILE A 96 5.11 32.44 -15.41
C ILE A 96 4.65 33.40 -16.50
N GLU A 97 4.91 33.10 -17.79
CA GLU A 97 4.44 33.91 -18.92
C GLU A 97 2.90 33.89 -19.02
N ASP A 98 2.21 32.93 -18.37
CA ASP A 98 0.74 32.84 -18.33
C ASP A 98 0.07 33.73 -17.29
N PHE A 99 0.85 34.37 -16.41
CA PHE A 99 0.31 35.15 -15.30
C PHE A 99 0.02 36.59 -15.71
N ALA A 100 -1.07 37.15 -15.17
CA ALA A 100 -1.64 38.39 -15.69
C ALA A 100 -0.72 39.62 -15.51
N ASN A 101 0.04 39.67 -14.41
CA ASN A 101 0.85 40.84 -14.04
C ASN A 101 2.01 40.49 -13.09
N ALA A 102 2.88 41.47 -12.82
CA ALA A 102 4.04 41.31 -11.94
C ALA A 102 3.68 40.96 -10.48
N GLU A 103 2.50 41.40 -9.99
CA GLU A 103 2.02 41.07 -8.64
C GLU A 103 1.68 39.58 -8.53
N SER A 104 1.04 39.03 -9.57
CA SER A 104 0.72 37.62 -9.69
C SER A 104 1.98 36.73 -9.72
N ILE A 105 3.04 37.19 -10.41
CA ILE A 105 4.35 36.52 -10.41
C ILE A 105 4.98 36.57 -9.01
N ALA A 106 4.94 37.74 -8.34
CA ALA A 106 5.48 37.89 -6.99
C ALA A 106 4.76 37.00 -5.96
N GLU A 107 3.44 36.85 -6.08
CA GLU A 107 2.64 35.95 -5.26
C GLU A 107 3.04 34.48 -5.47
N PHE A 108 3.15 34.05 -6.73
CA PHE A 108 3.60 32.70 -7.09
C PHE A 108 5.00 32.42 -6.51
N ASP A 109 5.94 33.36 -6.70
CA ASP A 109 7.30 33.25 -6.18
C ASP A 109 7.33 33.16 -4.66
N ASP A 110 6.46 33.90 -3.97
CA ASP A 110 6.36 33.86 -2.51
C ASP A 110 5.81 32.54 -1.99
N LEU A 111 4.80 31.97 -2.66
CA LEU A 111 4.27 30.63 -2.35
C LEU A 111 5.28 29.51 -2.64
N CYS A 112 6.20 29.72 -3.59
CA CYS A 112 7.23 28.74 -3.94
C CYS A 112 8.41 28.66 -2.95
N LYS A 113 8.64 29.68 -2.10
CA LYS A 113 9.85 29.76 -1.25
C LYS A 113 10.07 28.55 -0.34
N ASP A 114 9.00 28.02 0.23
CA ASP A 114 9.02 26.89 1.17
C ASP A 114 8.39 25.63 0.58
N ALA A 115 8.18 25.60 -0.74
CA ALA A 115 7.51 24.52 -1.44
C ALA A 115 8.49 23.58 -2.14
N GLU A 116 8.09 22.32 -2.28
CA GLU A 116 8.75 21.37 -3.15
C GLU A 116 8.30 21.59 -4.60
N ILE A 117 9.19 22.04 -5.47
CA ILE A 117 8.89 22.30 -6.88
C ILE A 117 9.24 21.07 -7.72
N LEU A 118 8.28 20.62 -8.53
CA LEU A 118 8.42 19.45 -9.40
C LEU A 118 8.14 19.87 -10.85
N GLU A 119 9.16 19.94 -11.69
CA GLU A 119 8.95 20.20 -13.11
C GLU A 119 8.64 18.90 -13.84
N LEU A 120 7.45 18.80 -14.45
CA LEU A 120 7.09 17.60 -15.20
C LEU A 120 8.02 17.45 -16.41
N PRO A 121 8.61 16.27 -16.65
CA PRO A 121 9.54 16.08 -17.75
C PRO A 121 8.84 16.38 -19.08
N LEU A 122 9.59 17.00 -19.99
CA LEU A 122 9.14 17.19 -21.36
C LEU A 122 9.18 15.85 -22.09
N ARG A 123 8.13 15.55 -22.85
CA ARG A 123 8.16 14.44 -23.79
C ARG A 123 9.25 14.74 -24.83
N SER A 124 9.90 13.67 -25.33
CA SER A 124 11.01 13.78 -26.29
C SER A 124 10.66 14.50 -27.59
N ASP A 125 9.37 14.54 -27.95
CA ASP A 125 8.82 15.19 -29.13
C ASP A 125 8.39 16.66 -28.89
N VAL A 126 8.46 17.16 -27.66
CA VAL A 126 8.04 18.52 -27.29
C VAL A 126 9.24 19.41 -27.03
N THR A 127 9.29 20.56 -27.71
CA THR A 127 10.33 21.57 -27.53
C THR A 127 9.81 22.79 -26.78
N ALA A 128 10.70 23.56 -26.15
CA ALA A 128 10.36 24.83 -25.49
C ALA A 128 9.70 25.83 -26.45
N GLU A 129 10.05 25.80 -27.75
CA GLU A 129 9.46 26.67 -28.76
C GLU A 129 8.01 26.27 -29.09
N MET A 130 7.74 24.96 -29.19
CA MET A 130 6.38 24.45 -29.37
C MET A 130 5.47 24.85 -28.21
N LEU A 131 6.00 24.88 -26.97
CA LEU A 131 5.26 25.32 -25.80
C LEU A 131 4.88 26.81 -25.82
N ARG A 132 5.63 27.65 -26.54
CA ARG A 132 5.30 29.09 -26.69
C ARG A 132 4.34 29.35 -27.85
N THR A 133 4.38 28.51 -28.88
CA THR A 133 3.71 28.79 -30.17
C THR A 133 2.43 27.97 -30.39
N SER A 134 2.30 26.78 -29.78
CA SER A 134 1.16 25.88 -30.00
C SER A 134 0.26 25.77 -28.76
N GLN A 135 -0.98 26.25 -28.89
CA GLN A 135 -1.98 26.11 -27.82
C GLN A 135 -2.34 24.64 -27.55
N GLU A 136 -2.39 23.79 -28.58
CA GLU A 136 -2.72 22.37 -28.41
C GLU A 136 -1.69 21.63 -27.55
N VAL A 137 -0.39 21.90 -27.78
CA VAL A 137 0.69 21.32 -26.97
C VAL A 137 0.58 21.80 -25.54
N ARG A 138 0.24 23.09 -25.31
CA ARG A 138 0.05 23.63 -23.97
C ARG A 138 -1.14 23.00 -23.25
N ASP A 139 -2.28 22.87 -23.92
CA ASP A 139 -3.48 22.25 -23.36
C ASP A 139 -3.22 20.78 -22.97
N GLN A 140 -2.42 20.05 -23.76
CA GLN A 140 -1.94 18.71 -23.40
C GLN A 140 -1.09 18.73 -22.12
N ARG A 141 -0.15 19.68 -21.97
CA ARG A 141 0.67 19.80 -20.74
C ARG A 141 -0.17 20.12 -19.50
N TYR A 142 -1.21 20.94 -19.65
CA TYR A 142 -2.17 21.18 -18.57
C TYR A 142 -2.99 19.94 -18.23
N ALA A 143 -3.35 19.11 -19.22
CA ALA A 143 -4.01 17.83 -18.97
C ALA A 143 -3.07 16.83 -18.28
N GLU A 144 -1.82 16.70 -18.71
CA GLU A 144 -0.79 15.87 -18.07
C GLU A 144 -0.55 16.31 -16.61
N LEU A 145 -0.54 17.63 -16.35
CA LEU A 145 -0.48 18.17 -15.00
C LEU A 145 -1.70 17.76 -14.16
N GLY A 146 -2.91 17.86 -14.72
CA GLY A 146 -4.13 17.40 -14.06
C GLY A 146 -4.07 15.91 -13.71
N VAL A 147 -3.60 15.09 -14.65
CA VAL A 147 -3.37 13.65 -14.43
C VAL A 147 -2.40 13.43 -13.27
N PHE A 148 -1.27 14.13 -13.26
CA PHE A 148 -0.28 14.04 -12.18
C PHE A 148 -0.86 14.42 -10.81
N VAL A 149 -1.61 15.53 -10.72
CA VAL A 149 -2.25 15.96 -9.47
C VAL A 149 -3.21 14.88 -8.96
N CYS A 150 -4.07 14.36 -9.82
CA CYS A 150 -5.02 13.30 -9.48
C CYS A 150 -4.28 12.03 -9.01
N ALA A 151 -3.33 11.55 -9.80
CA ALA A 151 -2.59 10.32 -9.55
C ALA A 151 -1.70 10.37 -8.30
N HIS A 152 -1.34 11.55 -7.80
CA HIS A 152 -0.53 11.69 -6.58
C HIS A 152 -1.31 12.28 -5.40
N SER A 153 -2.64 12.40 -5.51
CA SER A 153 -3.53 12.83 -4.43
C SER A 153 -4.36 11.66 -3.88
N HIS A 154 -4.76 11.77 -2.61
CA HIS A 154 -5.77 10.87 -2.01
C HIS A 154 -7.15 11.51 -1.98
N ILE A 155 -7.20 12.84 -1.99
CA ILE A 155 -8.41 13.65 -2.06
C ILE A 155 -8.15 14.75 -3.08
N LEU A 156 -9.00 14.88 -4.09
CA LEU A 156 -9.03 16.05 -4.95
C LEU A 156 -9.98 17.10 -4.36
N LEU A 157 -9.44 18.20 -3.84
CA LEU A 157 -10.22 19.39 -3.52
C LEU A 157 -10.57 20.10 -4.83
N ALA A 158 -11.86 20.26 -5.12
CA ALA A 158 -12.36 20.92 -6.32
C ALA A 158 -13.13 22.19 -5.96
N ILE A 159 -12.61 23.37 -6.35
CA ILE A 159 -13.33 24.65 -6.25
C ILE A 159 -13.90 24.96 -7.63
N TRP A 160 -15.15 24.55 -7.84
CA TRP A 160 -15.73 24.38 -9.18
C TRP A 160 -17.22 24.71 -9.20
N ASP A 161 -17.68 25.34 -10.28
CA ASP A 161 -19.09 25.69 -10.51
C ASP A 161 -20.02 24.48 -10.75
N GLY A 162 -19.48 23.28 -10.92
CA GLY A 162 -20.29 22.08 -11.18
C GLY A 162 -20.69 21.89 -12.65
N LYS A 163 -20.22 22.75 -13.56
CA LYS A 163 -20.55 22.71 -15.00
C LYS A 163 -19.49 21.95 -15.80
N ALA A 164 -19.93 21.26 -16.86
CA ALA A 164 -19.01 20.64 -17.82
C ALA A 164 -18.12 21.71 -18.48
N GLY A 165 -16.87 21.34 -18.78
CA GLY A 165 -15.91 22.21 -19.45
C GLY A 165 -15.53 21.66 -20.82
N GLU A 166 -15.32 22.56 -21.78
CA GLU A 166 -14.89 22.18 -23.14
C GLU A 166 -13.36 22.13 -23.29
N LYS A 167 -12.63 22.86 -22.44
CA LYS A 167 -11.16 22.97 -22.53
C LYS A 167 -10.46 21.74 -21.95
N LEU A 168 -9.59 21.13 -22.74
CA LEU A 168 -8.69 20.06 -22.29
C LEU A 168 -7.83 20.55 -21.10
N GLY A 169 -7.70 19.73 -20.06
CA GLY A 169 -6.97 20.10 -18.83
C GLY A 169 -7.68 21.13 -17.93
N GLY A 170 -8.91 21.55 -18.26
CA GLY A 170 -9.71 22.41 -17.39
C GLY A 170 -10.25 21.68 -16.14
N THR A 171 -10.70 22.45 -15.14
CA THR A 171 -11.19 21.94 -13.83
C THR A 171 -12.18 20.78 -13.96
N ALA A 172 -13.18 20.89 -14.84
CA ALA A 172 -14.19 19.85 -15.04
C ALA A 172 -13.60 18.55 -15.62
N HIS A 173 -12.60 18.64 -16.50
CA HIS A 173 -11.90 17.47 -17.04
C HIS A 173 -11.00 16.82 -15.99
N VAL A 174 -10.33 17.60 -15.13
CA VAL A 174 -9.54 17.06 -14.01
C VAL A 174 -10.42 16.34 -13.01
N VAL A 175 -11.56 16.93 -12.62
CA VAL A 175 -12.56 16.28 -11.75
C VAL A 175 -13.08 14.99 -12.38
N LYS A 176 -13.42 15.01 -13.67
CA LYS A 176 -13.90 13.82 -14.39
C LYS A 176 -12.82 12.74 -14.48
N PHE A 177 -11.57 13.12 -14.77
CA PHE A 177 -10.44 12.20 -14.80
C PHE A 177 -10.27 11.54 -13.44
N HIS A 178 -10.26 12.31 -12.35
CA HIS A 178 -10.13 11.75 -11.00
C HIS A 178 -11.20 10.69 -10.69
N GLN A 179 -12.41 10.84 -11.22
CA GLN A 179 -13.50 9.89 -10.96
C GLN A 179 -13.57 8.70 -11.92
N THR A 180 -12.87 8.75 -13.07
CA THR A 180 -13.06 7.77 -14.15
C THR A 180 -11.77 7.26 -14.80
N ASP A 181 -10.61 7.83 -14.44
CA ASP A 181 -9.30 7.64 -15.09
C ASP A 181 -9.29 7.90 -16.60
N ILE A 182 -10.29 8.62 -17.13
CA ILE A 182 -10.41 8.93 -18.56
C ILE A 182 -10.14 10.41 -18.80
N MET A 183 -8.98 10.71 -19.36
CA MET A 183 -8.60 12.03 -19.85
C MET A 183 -8.66 12.04 -21.39
N PRO A 184 -9.52 12.87 -22.00
CA PRO A 184 -9.62 12.96 -23.46
C PRO A 184 -8.26 13.24 -24.11
N GLY A 185 -7.90 12.47 -25.13
CA GLY A 185 -6.64 12.64 -25.87
C GLY A 185 -5.38 12.10 -25.19
N LEU A 186 -5.44 11.72 -23.90
CA LEU A 186 -4.32 11.10 -23.19
C LEU A 186 -4.58 9.62 -22.86
N THR A 187 -5.81 9.25 -22.51
CA THR A 187 -6.16 7.84 -22.25
C THR A 187 -6.42 7.10 -23.56
N ALA A 188 -5.69 6.01 -23.80
CA ALA A 188 -5.86 5.18 -24.99
C ALA A 188 -7.27 4.55 -25.06
N GLU A 189 -7.88 4.53 -26.26
CA GLU A 189 -9.22 3.96 -26.47
C GLU A 189 -9.33 2.49 -26.04
N SER A 190 -8.25 1.72 -26.19
CA SER A 190 -8.19 0.31 -25.78
C SER A 190 -8.26 0.09 -24.26
N GLU A 191 -7.92 1.10 -23.46
CA GLU A 191 -7.89 1.00 -21.99
C GLU A 191 -9.23 1.41 -21.35
N LYS A 192 -10.03 2.25 -22.03
CA LYS A 192 -11.30 2.76 -21.48
C LYS A 192 -12.27 1.67 -20.99
N PRO A 193 -12.52 0.55 -21.72
CA PRO A 193 -13.43 -0.48 -21.24
C PRO A 193 -12.97 -1.16 -19.95
N ARG A 194 -11.64 -1.23 -19.71
CA ARG A 194 -11.09 -1.80 -18.48
C ARG A 194 -11.30 -0.85 -17.30
N LEU A 195 -11.02 0.44 -17.50
CA LEU A 195 -11.15 1.47 -16.46
C LEU A 195 -12.60 1.63 -15.97
N ILE A 196 -13.58 1.48 -16.87
CA ILE A 196 -15.02 1.57 -16.53
C ILE A 196 -15.48 0.41 -15.63
N LEU A 197 -14.79 -0.74 -15.67
CA LEU A 197 -15.22 -1.96 -14.96
C LEU A 197 -14.55 -2.13 -13.58
N VAL A 198 -13.70 -1.20 -13.17
CA VAL A 198 -12.94 -1.27 -11.93
C VAL A 198 -13.51 -0.28 -10.92
N ASP A 199 -13.72 -0.73 -9.69
CA ASP A 199 -13.96 0.16 -8.55
C ASP A 199 -12.66 0.92 -8.26
N ASP A 200 -12.65 2.23 -8.52
CA ASP A 200 -11.52 3.10 -8.20
C ASP A 200 -11.61 3.57 -6.74
N ASP A 201 -10.49 3.44 -6.02
CA ASP A 201 -10.35 3.88 -4.64
C ASP A 201 -9.73 5.29 -4.54
N SER A 202 -9.49 5.92 -5.68
CA SER A 202 -8.92 7.26 -5.83
C SER A 202 -9.83 8.29 -6.49
N ASP A 203 -11.13 8.03 -6.55
CA ASP A 203 -12.19 8.90 -7.08
C ASP A 203 -12.73 9.94 -6.10
N LEU A 204 -12.11 10.09 -4.91
CA LEU A 204 -12.62 10.91 -3.83
C LEU A 204 -12.38 12.41 -4.07
N VAL A 205 -13.46 13.13 -4.36
CA VAL A 205 -13.44 14.59 -4.53
C VAL A 205 -14.09 15.28 -3.33
N TYR A 206 -13.47 16.31 -2.78
CA TYR A 206 -14.16 17.28 -1.93
C TYR A 206 -14.53 18.51 -2.76
N HIS A 207 -15.81 18.67 -3.06
CA HIS A 207 -16.30 19.72 -3.94
C HIS A 207 -16.80 20.91 -3.12
N ILE A 208 -16.24 22.10 -3.37
CA ILE A 208 -16.76 23.39 -2.92
C ILE A 208 -17.29 24.12 -4.15
N ALA A 209 -18.60 24.38 -4.19
CA ALA A 209 -19.23 25.11 -5.28
C ALA A 209 -18.85 26.59 -5.25
N CYS A 210 -18.54 27.17 -6.41
CA CYS A 210 -18.20 28.60 -6.54
C CYS A 210 -18.79 29.21 -7.81
N SER A 211 -18.96 30.53 -7.80
CA SER A 211 -19.26 31.33 -8.98
C SER A 211 -17.99 31.79 -9.67
N ARG A 212 -18.10 32.02 -10.97
CA ARG A 212 -17.06 32.59 -11.82
C ARG A 212 -17.37 34.05 -12.16
N ASP A 213 -16.34 34.87 -12.31
CA ASP A 213 -16.45 36.27 -12.72
C ASP A 213 -16.66 36.38 -14.25
N ARG A 214 -17.79 35.88 -14.73
CA ARG A 214 -18.21 35.92 -16.14
C ARG A 214 -19.72 35.78 -16.30
N ALA A 215 -20.22 36.06 -17.50
CA ALA A 215 -21.59 35.73 -17.87
C ALA A 215 -21.85 34.22 -17.74
N ASP A 216 -22.99 33.84 -17.18
CA ASP A 216 -23.33 32.46 -16.79
C ASP A 216 -22.29 31.82 -15.82
N GLY A 217 -21.66 32.64 -14.98
CA GLY A 217 -20.69 32.17 -13.99
C GLY A 217 -21.28 31.53 -12.73
N SER A 218 -22.61 31.54 -12.55
CA SER A 218 -23.25 30.94 -11.36
C SER A 218 -23.08 29.41 -11.33
N PRO A 219 -23.04 28.79 -10.14
CA PRO A 219 -22.99 27.34 -10.02
C PRO A 219 -24.12 26.62 -10.77
N ALA A 220 -23.87 25.38 -11.19
CA ALA A 220 -24.86 24.53 -11.82
C ALA A 220 -26.00 24.22 -10.84
N HIS A 221 -27.23 24.52 -11.22
CA HIS A 221 -28.40 24.19 -10.39
C HIS A 221 -28.46 22.68 -10.10
N PRO A 222 -28.70 22.25 -8.84
CA PRO A 222 -29.16 23.01 -7.68
C PRO A 222 -28.06 23.54 -6.74
N LEU A 223 -26.79 23.53 -7.13
CA LEU A 223 -25.68 23.94 -6.28
C LEU A 223 -25.77 25.43 -5.90
N LEU A 224 -25.44 25.74 -4.65
CA LEU A 224 -25.26 27.11 -4.17
C LEU A 224 -23.79 27.42 -3.93
N ALA A 225 -23.38 28.68 -4.14
CA ALA A 225 -22.02 29.11 -3.87
C ALA A 225 -21.63 28.86 -2.40
N GLY A 226 -20.47 28.27 -2.18
CA GLY A 226 -19.96 27.85 -0.87
C GLY A 226 -20.56 26.56 -0.31
N GLU A 227 -21.50 25.92 -1.02
CA GLU A 227 -21.95 24.57 -0.69
C GLU A 227 -20.78 23.58 -0.86
N SER A 228 -20.56 22.72 0.14
CA SER A 228 -19.46 21.76 0.16
C SER A 228 -19.95 20.34 0.37
N CYS A 229 -19.45 19.38 -0.41
CA CYS A 229 -19.80 17.97 -0.25
C CYS A 229 -18.67 17.03 -0.71
N TRP A 230 -18.69 15.80 -0.20
CA TRP A 230 -17.88 14.70 -0.73
C TRP A 230 -18.56 14.14 -1.98
N ARG A 231 -17.76 13.87 -3.01
CA ARG A 231 -18.19 13.27 -4.27
C ARG A 231 -17.34 12.07 -4.63
N THR A 232 -17.98 11.08 -5.24
CA THR A 232 -17.37 9.82 -5.68
C THR A 232 -17.98 9.41 -7.02
N SER A 233 -17.43 8.38 -7.66
CA SER A 233 -17.99 7.75 -8.86
C SER A 233 -19.19 6.82 -8.57
N ASP A 234 -19.64 6.70 -7.31
CA ASP A 234 -20.82 5.90 -6.95
C ASP A 234 -22.09 6.47 -7.60
N ASP A 235 -22.66 5.71 -8.53
CA ASP A 235 -23.89 6.07 -9.26
C ASP A 235 -25.11 6.23 -8.34
N GLN A 236 -25.16 5.54 -7.20
CA GLN A 236 -26.32 5.58 -6.30
C GLN A 236 -26.27 6.75 -5.32
N SER A 237 -25.08 7.08 -4.83
CA SER A 237 -24.85 8.14 -3.84
C SER A 237 -23.62 8.99 -4.18
N PRO A 238 -23.64 9.70 -5.32
CA PRO A 238 -22.47 10.42 -5.83
C PRO A 238 -22.11 11.66 -5.00
N ARG A 239 -22.99 12.10 -4.08
CA ARG A 239 -22.79 13.24 -3.19
C ARG A 239 -23.15 12.86 -1.76
N SER A 240 -22.25 13.16 -0.82
CA SER A 240 -22.47 12.93 0.61
C SER A 240 -21.95 14.10 1.44
N ALA A 241 -22.58 14.34 2.60
CA ALA A 241 -22.16 15.39 3.52
C ALA A 241 -20.93 14.97 4.35
N ASP A 242 -20.89 13.70 4.74
CA ASP A 242 -19.81 13.10 5.52
C ASP A 242 -18.87 12.29 4.63
N LEU A 243 -17.62 12.14 5.07
CA LEU A 243 -16.63 11.30 4.38
C LEU A 243 -17.16 9.85 4.27
N PRO A 244 -17.26 9.27 3.06
CA PRO A 244 -17.77 7.91 2.91
C PRO A 244 -16.93 6.89 3.70
N LYS A 245 -17.62 5.90 4.29
CA LYS A 245 -16.99 4.91 5.19
C LYS A 245 -15.81 4.17 4.56
N ARG A 246 -15.86 3.89 3.26
CA ARG A 246 -14.79 3.20 2.53
C ARG A 246 -13.45 3.94 2.63
N TYR A 247 -13.42 5.25 2.37
CA TYR A 247 -12.18 6.04 2.47
C TYR A 247 -11.79 6.31 3.91
N LYS A 248 -12.77 6.46 4.81
CA LYS A 248 -12.46 6.56 6.24
C LYS A 248 -11.67 5.32 6.70
N ASN A 249 -12.09 4.12 6.29
CA ASN A 249 -11.35 2.89 6.60
C ASN A 249 -9.94 2.91 5.98
N ILE A 250 -9.79 3.34 4.73
CA ILE A 250 -8.49 3.49 4.06
C ILE A 250 -7.56 4.43 4.86
N PHE A 251 -8.04 5.61 5.26
CA PHE A 251 -7.25 6.58 6.03
C PHE A 251 -6.97 6.12 7.46
N ASP A 252 -7.90 5.40 8.09
CA ASP A 252 -7.69 4.76 9.41
C ASP A 252 -6.59 3.68 9.33
N ARG A 253 -6.52 2.91 8.23
CA ARG A 253 -5.46 1.92 7.99
C ARG A 253 -4.08 2.57 7.79
N THR A 254 -4.01 3.64 6.99
CA THR A 254 -2.77 4.42 6.85
C THR A 254 -2.36 5.06 8.18
N SER A 255 -3.31 5.54 8.97
CA SER A 255 -3.08 6.07 10.32
C SER A 255 -2.49 5.00 11.24
N GLU A 256 -3.04 3.79 11.20
CA GLU A 256 -2.54 2.65 11.96
C GLU A 256 -1.10 2.29 11.59
N PHE A 257 -0.76 2.29 10.30
CA PHE A 257 0.62 2.09 9.83
C PHE A 257 1.57 3.16 10.39
N ASN A 258 1.21 4.44 10.33
CA ASN A 258 2.01 5.52 10.90
C ASN A 258 2.19 5.40 12.42
N ILE A 259 1.14 4.99 13.15
CA ILE A 259 1.20 4.78 14.60
C ILE A 259 2.16 3.63 14.93
N ASP A 260 2.08 2.52 14.21
CA ASP A 260 2.96 1.37 14.41
C ASP A 260 4.41 1.70 14.04
N ALA A 261 4.65 2.44 12.95
CA ALA A 261 5.96 2.92 12.55
C ALA A 261 6.60 3.77 13.65
N ARG A 262 5.85 4.74 14.22
CA ARG A 262 6.32 5.57 15.35
C ARG A 262 6.59 4.74 16.59
N LYS A 263 5.68 3.83 16.94
CA LYS A 263 5.76 2.98 18.13
C LYS A 263 7.01 2.11 18.14
N PHE A 264 7.43 1.61 16.97
CA PHE A 264 8.56 0.69 16.84
C PHE A 264 9.81 1.31 16.21
N HIS A 265 9.84 2.62 15.99
CA HIS A 265 10.92 3.35 15.31
C HIS A 265 12.33 2.92 15.76
N GLY A 266 12.63 2.94 17.06
CA GLY A 266 13.97 2.58 17.56
C GLY A 266 14.38 1.13 17.28
N ARG A 267 13.41 0.21 17.16
CA ARG A 267 13.69 -1.19 16.79
C ARG A 267 13.82 -1.36 15.29
N ILE A 268 13.02 -0.64 14.51
CA ILE A 268 13.11 -0.62 13.06
C ILE A 268 14.52 -0.16 12.67
N GLU A 269 15.03 0.92 13.26
CA GLU A 269 16.39 1.39 12.96
C GLU A 269 17.49 0.41 13.31
N ALA A 270 17.36 -0.29 14.44
CA ALA A 270 18.37 -1.24 14.90
C ALA A 270 18.37 -2.55 14.10
N GLU A 271 17.21 -2.96 13.56
CA GLU A 271 16.99 -4.27 12.93
C GLU A 271 16.66 -4.17 11.43
N LYS A 272 16.84 -2.99 10.80
CA LYS A 272 16.43 -2.76 9.41
C LYS A 272 17.18 -3.62 8.41
N TYR A 273 16.45 -4.04 7.39
CA TYR A 273 17.00 -4.63 6.17
C TYR A 273 16.87 -3.61 5.04
N SER A 274 18.00 -3.09 4.56
CA SER A 274 18.07 -2.16 3.44
C SER A 274 18.06 -2.90 2.10
N LEU A 275 17.47 -2.27 1.09
CA LEU A 275 17.52 -2.73 -0.31
C LEU A 275 18.77 -2.20 -1.03
N SER A 276 19.32 -1.07 -0.58
CA SER A 276 20.54 -0.48 -1.11
C SER A 276 21.75 -0.77 -0.20
N GLU A 277 22.92 -0.98 -0.82
CA GLU A 277 24.22 -1.10 -0.14
C GLU A 277 25.03 0.19 -0.32
N ASP A 278 26.17 0.32 0.37
CA ASP A 278 26.99 1.54 0.34
C ASP A 278 27.42 1.97 -1.08
N ASP A 279 27.62 1.00 -1.99
CA ASP A 279 28.03 1.19 -3.39
C ASP A 279 26.87 1.29 -4.41
N SER A 280 25.61 1.31 -3.94
CA SER A 280 24.43 1.38 -4.81
C SER A 280 24.39 2.71 -5.58
N PRO A 281 24.21 2.68 -6.93
CA PRO A 281 24.18 3.90 -7.75
C PRO A 281 23.09 4.89 -7.32
N GLU A 282 21.97 4.36 -6.82
CA GLU A 282 20.76 5.09 -6.44
C GLU A 282 20.75 5.62 -5.02
N ARG A 283 21.76 5.28 -4.21
CA ARG A 283 21.78 5.59 -2.77
C ARG A 283 21.67 7.08 -2.48
N ASN A 284 22.01 7.95 -3.43
CA ASN A 284 21.93 9.39 -3.27
C ASN A 284 20.69 10.04 -3.91
N GLU A 285 19.89 9.28 -4.65
CA GLU A 285 18.69 9.78 -5.33
C GLU A 285 17.51 9.91 -4.37
N ARG A 286 16.62 10.89 -4.60
CA ARG A 286 15.50 11.19 -3.69
C ARG A 286 14.40 10.13 -3.78
N SER A 287 14.05 9.70 -5.00
CA SER A 287 13.01 8.68 -5.21
C SER A 287 13.31 7.33 -4.54
N PRO A 288 14.48 6.69 -4.79
CA PRO A 288 14.80 5.39 -4.20
C PRO A 288 14.89 5.42 -2.66
N LYS A 289 15.37 6.52 -2.07
CA LYS A 289 15.40 6.70 -0.61
C LYS A 289 14.03 6.69 0.05
N THR A 290 13.04 7.30 -0.60
CA THR A 290 11.68 7.41 -0.05
C THR A 290 10.98 6.06 -0.09
N LEU A 291 11.11 5.36 -1.22
CA LEU A 291 10.65 3.97 -1.38
C LEU A 291 11.32 3.03 -0.39
N GLU A 292 12.64 3.11 -0.23
CA GLU A 292 13.39 2.29 0.70
C GLU A 292 12.98 2.55 2.15
N SER A 293 12.79 3.82 2.54
CA SER A 293 12.35 4.18 3.89
C SER A 293 10.98 3.57 4.22
N ALA A 294 10.02 3.67 3.30
CA ALA A 294 8.71 3.04 3.47
C ALA A 294 8.80 1.51 3.48
N PHE A 295 9.67 0.93 2.64
CA PHE A 295 9.90 -0.51 2.57
C PHE A 295 10.44 -1.08 3.88
N VAL A 296 11.49 -0.45 4.45
CA VAL A 296 12.12 -0.87 5.70
C VAL A 296 11.10 -0.96 6.84
N ILE A 297 10.24 0.06 6.96
CA ILE A 297 9.18 0.10 7.96
C ILE A 297 8.17 -1.03 7.71
N ALA A 298 7.70 -1.18 6.48
CA ALA A 298 6.70 -2.19 6.12
C ALA A 298 7.21 -3.63 6.32
N ASP A 299 8.44 -3.93 5.89
CA ASP A 299 9.05 -5.26 6.00
C ASP A 299 9.26 -5.65 7.47
N TRP A 300 9.81 -4.74 8.27
CA TRP A 300 10.02 -5.01 9.70
C TRP A 300 8.69 -5.23 10.43
N LEU A 301 7.69 -4.38 10.20
CA LEU A 301 6.36 -4.54 10.81
C LEU A 301 5.69 -5.85 10.35
N ALA A 302 5.83 -6.22 9.08
CA ALA A 302 5.32 -7.48 8.55
C ALA A 302 5.93 -8.67 9.30
N ILE A 303 7.26 -8.72 9.46
CA ILE A 303 7.96 -9.78 10.19
C ILE A 303 7.56 -9.78 11.67
N HIS A 304 7.45 -8.61 12.30
CA HIS A 304 7.04 -8.48 13.70
C HIS A 304 5.67 -9.12 13.96
N TYR A 305 4.65 -8.72 13.19
CA TYR A 305 3.30 -9.26 13.34
C TYR A 305 3.18 -10.70 12.86
N GLN A 306 3.96 -11.12 11.86
CA GLN A 306 4.07 -12.52 11.43
C GLN A 306 4.50 -13.41 12.60
N GLN A 307 5.56 -13.01 13.31
CA GLN A 307 6.08 -13.78 14.44
C GLN A 307 5.06 -13.86 15.58
N ARG A 308 4.34 -12.77 15.89
CA ARG A 308 3.28 -12.76 16.91
C ARG A 308 2.12 -13.68 16.53
N PHE A 309 1.66 -13.59 15.29
CA PHE A 309 0.59 -14.44 14.77
C PHE A 309 0.98 -15.92 14.86
N PHE A 310 2.14 -16.32 14.34
CA PHE A 310 2.54 -17.74 14.39
C PHE A 310 2.87 -18.24 15.79
N ARG A 311 3.32 -17.37 16.70
CA ARG A 311 3.51 -17.72 18.11
C ARG A 311 2.18 -17.97 18.80
N MET A 312 1.20 -17.09 18.59
CA MET A 312 -0.17 -17.29 19.10
C MET A 312 -0.80 -18.54 18.50
N LEU A 313 -0.68 -18.75 17.19
CA LEU A 313 -1.18 -19.94 16.52
C LEU A 313 -0.56 -21.21 17.13
N ARG A 314 0.75 -21.20 17.42
CA ARG A 314 1.41 -22.33 18.08
C ARG A 314 0.88 -22.56 19.50
N VAL A 315 0.75 -21.50 20.30
CA VAL A 315 0.27 -21.58 21.69
C VAL A 315 -1.16 -22.11 21.72
N THR A 316 -2.07 -21.61 20.89
CA THR A 316 -3.47 -22.07 20.85
C THR A 316 -3.59 -23.54 20.47
N HIS A 317 -2.76 -24.03 19.56
CA HIS A 317 -2.74 -25.46 19.22
C HIS A 317 -2.12 -26.32 20.32
N ILE A 318 -1.10 -25.83 21.03
CA ILE A 318 -0.57 -26.52 22.22
C ILE A 318 -1.65 -26.59 23.32
N LEU A 319 -2.38 -25.50 23.56
CA LEU A 319 -3.49 -25.47 24.50
C LEU A 319 -4.59 -26.46 24.12
N ALA A 320 -4.92 -26.61 22.84
CA ALA A 320 -5.89 -27.62 22.39
C ALA A 320 -5.46 -29.06 22.72
N VAL A 321 -4.17 -29.39 22.55
CA VAL A 321 -3.63 -30.71 22.95
C VAL A 321 -3.68 -30.87 24.48
N LEU A 322 -3.28 -29.85 25.23
CA LEU A 322 -3.32 -29.88 26.70
C LEU A 322 -4.75 -29.99 27.25
N MET A 323 -5.71 -29.33 26.62
CA MET A 323 -7.12 -29.46 26.95
C MET A 323 -7.61 -30.89 26.72
N GLY A 324 -7.32 -31.48 25.56
CA GLY A 324 -7.70 -32.86 25.29
C GLY A 324 -7.00 -33.85 26.23
N LEU A 325 -5.74 -33.60 26.58
CA LEU A 325 -5.04 -34.38 27.62
C LEU A 325 -5.74 -34.24 28.99
N ALA A 326 -6.07 -33.02 29.43
CA ALA A 326 -6.78 -32.79 30.68
C ALA A 326 -8.14 -33.51 30.73
N TYR A 327 -8.85 -33.54 29.60
CA TYR A 327 -10.10 -34.29 29.46
C TYR A 327 -9.88 -35.82 29.57
N ILE A 328 -8.86 -36.37 28.89
CA ILE A 328 -8.51 -37.79 28.97
C ILE A 328 -8.09 -38.18 30.41
N LEU A 329 -7.32 -37.33 31.09
CA LEU A 329 -6.93 -37.57 32.48
C LEU A 329 -8.13 -37.49 33.45
N TYR A 330 -9.10 -36.62 33.17
CA TYR A 330 -10.35 -36.57 33.92
C TYR A 330 -11.16 -37.86 33.74
N SER A 331 -11.30 -38.35 32.51
CA SER A 331 -12.12 -39.53 32.20
C SER A 331 -11.50 -40.85 32.65
N GLU A 332 -10.18 -41.01 32.55
CA GLU A 332 -9.51 -42.30 32.79
C GLU A 332 -8.86 -42.44 34.18
N LEU A 333 -8.42 -41.33 34.80
CA LEU A 333 -7.57 -41.40 36.00
C LEU A 333 -8.24 -40.90 37.27
N PHE A 334 -8.61 -39.62 37.27
CA PHE A 334 -8.82 -38.93 38.54
C PHE A 334 -10.28 -38.66 38.86
N GLY A 335 -11.15 -38.51 37.84
CA GLY A 335 -12.55 -38.07 38.05
C GLY A 335 -12.68 -36.81 38.91
N ASN A 336 -11.61 -36.03 39.04
CA ASN A 336 -11.44 -35.01 40.06
C ASN A 336 -11.72 -33.63 39.46
N ILE A 337 -12.38 -32.77 40.25
CA ILE A 337 -12.63 -31.36 39.95
C ILE A 337 -11.37 -30.60 39.51
N TYR A 338 -10.17 -30.95 39.97
CA TYR A 338 -8.93 -30.31 39.53
C TYR A 338 -8.63 -30.52 38.03
N SER A 339 -8.97 -31.67 37.45
CA SER A 339 -8.76 -31.93 36.00
C SER A 339 -9.75 -31.13 35.16
N LEU A 340 -11.00 -31.02 35.64
CA LEU A 340 -12.02 -30.19 35.02
C LEU A 340 -11.68 -28.69 35.13
N ALA A 341 -11.18 -28.26 36.29
CA ALA A 341 -10.70 -26.89 36.51
C ALA A 341 -9.49 -26.57 35.60
N ALA A 342 -8.56 -27.52 35.41
CA ALA A 342 -7.46 -27.37 34.48
C ALA A 342 -7.94 -27.23 33.02
N PHE A 343 -8.88 -28.08 32.59
CA PHE A 343 -9.51 -27.95 31.28
C PHE A 343 -10.15 -26.56 31.08
N LEU A 344 -10.96 -26.12 32.04
CA LEU A 344 -11.64 -24.82 31.98
C LEU A 344 -10.63 -23.66 31.98
N GLY A 345 -9.58 -23.74 32.79
CA GLY A 345 -8.51 -22.74 32.84
C GLY A 345 -7.75 -22.61 31.51
N LEU A 346 -7.42 -23.73 30.88
CA LEU A 346 -6.77 -23.76 29.56
C LEU A 346 -7.69 -23.18 28.47
N PHE A 347 -8.98 -23.47 28.54
CA PHE A 347 -9.98 -22.93 27.63
C PHE A 347 -10.10 -21.40 27.75
N ILE A 348 -10.25 -20.88 28.98
CA ILE A 348 -10.31 -19.43 29.25
C ILE A 348 -9.03 -18.75 28.76
N LEU A 349 -7.86 -19.34 29.01
CA LEU A 349 -6.59 -18.83 28.50
C LEU A 349 -6.56 -18.77 26.97
N GLY A 350 -7.08 -19.80 26.29
CA GLY A 350 -7.24 -19.83 24.84
C GLY A 350 -8.11 -18.68 24.32
N VAL A 351 -9.26 -18.43 24.96
CA VAL A 351 -10.17 -17.32 24.61
C VAL A 351 -9.50 -15.96 24.84
N ILE A 352 -8.78 -15.77 25.95
CA ILE A 352 -8.05 -14.53 26.24
C ILE A 352 -6.99 -14.26 25.16
N LEU A 353 -6.18 -15.28 24.82
CA LEU A 353 -5.15 -15.14 23.79
C LEU A 353 -5.74 -14.83 22.41
N PHE A 354 -6.89 -15.43 22.09
CA PHE A 354 -7.62 -15.13 20.86
C PHE A 354 -8.10 -13.67 20.82
N LYS A 355 -8.75 -13.19 21.90
CA LYS A 355 -9.22 -11.80 21.98
C LYS A 355 -8.09 -10.78 21.93
N LEU A 356 -6.94 -11.09 22.54
CA LEU A 356 -5.73 -10.25 22.43
C LEU A 356 -5.21 -10.18 20.98
N ALA A 357 -5.24 -11.29 20.25
CA ALA A 357 -4.80 -11.34 18.86
C ALA A 357 -5.77 -10.64 17.90
N GLU A 358 -7.07 -10.76 18.15
CA GLU A 358 -8.16 -10.09 17.42
C GLU A 358 -8.07 -8.57 17.61
N ASN A 359 -8.01 -8.10 18.87
CA ASN A 359 -7.85 -6.68 19.19
C ASN A 359 -6.54 -6.09 18.66
N GLY A 360 -5.49 -6.90 18.61
CA GLY A 360 -4.21 -6.51 18.02
C GLY A 360 -4.16 -6.59 16.48
N ALA A 361 -5.18 -7.17 15.85
CA ALA A 361 -5.27 -7.41 14.41
C ALA A 361 -4.01 -8.06 13.80
N TRP A 362 -3.32 -8.96 14.54
CA TRP A 362 -1.97 -9.41 14.15
C TRP A 362 -1.93 -10.12 12.80
N GLN A 363 -2.96 -10.91 12.46
CA GLN A 363 -3.04 -11.56 11.14
C GLN A 363 -3.20 -10.53 10.03
N ARG A 364 -4.14 -9.59 10.17
CA ARG A 364 -4.37 -8.53 9.18
C ARG A 364 -3.11 -7.70 8.94
N LYS A 365 -2.51 -7.17 10.02
CA LYS A 365 -1.29 -6.36 9.96
C LYS A 365 -0.14 -7.11 9.29
N TYR A 366 0.06 -8.37 9.65
CA TYR A 366 1.05 -9.22 8.99
C TYR A 366 0.83 -9.30 7.48
N LEU A 367 -0.39 -9.63 7.04
CA LEU A 367 -0.68 -9.83 5.62
C LEU A 367 -0.56 -8.53 4.83
N GLU A 368 -1.13 -7.43 5.34
CA GLU A 368 -1.17 -6.15 4.64
C GLU A 368 0.18 -5.43 4.63
N TYR A 369 0.94 -5.47 5.74
CA TYR A 369 2.29 -4.88 5.77
C TYR A 369 3.26 -5.65 4.88
N ARG A 370 3.09 -6.97 4.79
CA ARG A 370 3.87 -7.76 3.83
C ARG A 370 3.54 -7.38 2.40
N ALA A 371 2.25 -7.23 2.08
CA ALA A 371 1.83 -6.80 0.76
C ALA A 371 2.41 -5.44 0.36
N LEU A 372 2.38 -4.49 1.29
CA LEU A 372 3.02 -3.18 1.11
C LEU A 372 4.53 -3.30 0.89
N ALA A 373 5.23 -4.09 1.72
CA ALA A 373 6.67 -4.29 1.58
C ALA A 373 7.04 -4.90 0.21
N GLU A 374 6.32 -5.93 -0.22
CA GLU A 374 6.59 -6.57 -1.50
C GLU A 374 6.28 -5.63 -2.69
N GLY A 375 5.21 -4.82 -2.59
CA GLY A 375 4.85 -3.80 -3.57
C GLY A 375 5.90 -2.69 -3.69
N LEU A 376 6.30 -2.10 -2.56
CA LEU A 376 7.36 -1.08 -2.50
C LEU A 376 8.70 -1.61 -3.01
N ARG A 377 9.03 -2.88 -2.73
CA ARG A 377 10.26 -3.51 -3.23
C ARG A 377 10.27 -3.63 -4.75
N VAL A 378 9.16 -4.04 -5.38
CA VAL A 378 9.07 -4.08 -6.85
C VAL A 378 9.21 -2.68 -7.43
N GLN A 379 8.48 -1.71 -6.86
CA GLN A 379 8.53 -0.31 -7.30
C GLN A 379 9.93 0.30 -7.16
N PHE A 380 10.63 0.00 -6.07
CA PHE A 380 12.03 0.36 -5.87
C PHE A 380 12.92 -0.20 -6.99
N TYR A 381 12.87 -1.51 -7.26
CA TYR A 381 13.70 -2.12 -8.30
C TYR A 381 13.33 -1.72 -9.73
N TRP A 382 12.09 -1.34 -9.99
CA TRP A 382 11.70 -0.74 -11.28
C TRP A 382 12.25 0.66 -11.45
N THR A 383 12.15 1.48 -10.41
CA THR A 383 12.74 2.83 -10.39
C THR A 383 14.24 2.74 -10.65
N ALA A 384 14.90 1.82 -9.95
CA ALA A 384 16.30 1.50 -10.05
C ALA A 384 16.77 1.10 -11.46
N ALA A 385 16.03 0.20 -12.11
CA ALA A 385 16.33 -0.27 -13.46
C ALA A 385 15.86 0.68 -14.57
N SER A 386 15.29 1.82 -14.18
CA SER A 386 14.63 2.75 -15.09
C SER A 386 13.51 2.13 -15.92
N VAL A 387 12.80 1.14 -15.37
CA VAL A 387 11.64 0.53 -16.02
C VAL A 387 10.51 1.55 -16.06
N ARG A 388 9.94 1.79 -17.24
CA ARG A 388 8.76 2.64 -17.39
C ARG A 388 7.53 1.85 -16.98
N SER A 389 6.76 2.44 -16.08
CA SER A 389 5.52 1.86 -15.59
C SER A 389 4.36 2.45 -16.38
N GLY A 390 3.66 1.61 -17.14
CA GLY A 390 2.42 2.00 -17.82
C GLY A 390 2.59 2.62 -19.20
N ASP A 391 1.45 2.72 -19.88
CA ASP A 391 1.30 3.38 -21.18
C ASP A 391 0.46 4.65 -20.92
N GLY A 392 1.08 5.84 -21.00
CA GLY A 392 0.39 7.13 -20.91
C GLY A 392 -0.01 7.58 -19.50
N THR A 393 -1.08 7.01 -18.92
CA THR A 393 -1.76 7.55 -17.72
C THR A 393 -1.85 6.62 -16.51
N GLY A 394 -1.41 5.35 -16.64
CA GLY A 394 -1.55 4.34 -15.57
C GLY A 394 -0.26 4.13 -14.79
N PHE A 395 -0.31 4.26 -13.46
CA PHE A 395 0.87 4.15 -12.61
C PHE A 395 1.03 2.72 -12.05
N THR A 396 2.26 2.34 -11.66
CA THR A 396 2.54 1.01 -11.06
C THR A 396 1.59 0.65 -9.93
N HIS A 397 1.29 1.63 -9.07
CA HIS A 397 0.51 1.40 -7.87
C HIS A 397 -0.97 1.17 -8.16
N ASP A 398 -1.49 1.65 -9.30
CA ASP A 398 -2.91 1.53 -9.63
C ASP A 398 -3.31 0.10 -10.00
N ARG A 399 -2.37 -0.69 -10.55
CA ARG A 399 -2.62 -2.09 -10.96
C ARG A 399 -2.53 -3.09 -9.80
N PHE A 400 -1.85 -2.75 -8.72
CA PHE A 400 -1.63 -3.68 -7.60
C PHE A 400 -2.88 -3.81 -6.73
N LEU A 401 -3.33 -5.05 -6.48
CA LEU A 401 -4.53 -5.36 -5.67
C LEU A 401 -5.83 -4.76 -6.23
N GLN A 402 -5.88 -4.39 -7.51
CA GLN A 402 -7.04 -3.73 -8.14
C GLN A 402 -8.27 -4.64 -8.23
N LYS A 403 -8.05 -5.97 -8.33
CA LYS A 403 -9.12 -6.99 -8.33
C LYS A 403 -9.59 -7.38 -6.93
N GLN A 404 -8.98 -6.81 -5.90
CA GLN A 404 -9.18 -7.19 -4.50
C GLN A 404 -10.07 -6.16 -3.79
N ASP A 405 -10.44 -6.49 -2.56
CA ASP A 405 -11.23 -5.64 -1.67
C ASP A 405 -10.69 -4.19 -1.59
N VAL A 406 -11.60 -3.23 -1.76
CA VAL A 406 -11.42 -1.77 -1.63
C VAL A 406 -10.67 -1.39 -0.34
N GLU A 407 -10.82 -2.18 0.73
CA GLU A 407 -10.08 -1.93 1.97
C GLU A 407 -8.55 -2.02 1.81
N LEU A 408 -8.04 -2.65 0.76
CA LEU A 408 -6.60 -2.71 0.46
C LEU A 408 -6.08 -1.46 -0.29
N GLY A 409 -6.95 -0.53 -0.67
CA GLY A 409 -6.57 0.73 -1.33
C GLY A 409 -5.57 1.57 -0.52
N TRP A 410 -5.51 1.38 0.80
CA TRP A 410 -4.51 2.06 1.64
C TRP A 410 -3.06 1.69 1.26
N ILE A 411 -2.81 0.47 0.81
CA ILE A 411 -1.48 0.02 0.37
C ILE A 411 -1.05 0.81 -0.88
N ARG A 412 -1.96 0.96 -1.85
CA ARG A 412 -1.75 1.74 -3.06
C ARG A 412 -1.46 3.20 -2.72
N ASN A 413 -2.20 3.78 -1.78
CA ASN A 413 -1.97 5.15 -1.30
C ASN A 413 -0.54 5.34 -0.74
N VAL A 414 -0.02 4.40 0.05
CA VAL A 414 1.38 4.49 0.52
C VAL A 414 2.37 4.38 -0.64
N MET A 415 2.17 3.44 -1.56
CA MET A 415 3.02 3.25 -2.74
C MET A 415 3.03 4.48 -3.66
N ARG A 416 1.87 5.13 -3.81
CA ARG A 416 1.66 6.37 -4.57
C ARG A 416 2.48 7.53 -4.01
N VAL A 417 2.44 7.74 -2.70
CA VAL A 417 3.22 8.80 -2.05
C VAL A 417 4.71 8.49 -2.13
N ALA A 418 5.11 7.26 -1.82
CA ALA A 418 6.51 6.87 -1.83
C ALA A 418 7.14 6.96 -3.23
N GLY A 419 6.34 6.73 -4.27
CA GLY A 419 6.77 6.76 -5.67
C GLY A 419 6.64 8.08 -6.41
N ARG A 420 6.29 9.19 -5.74
CA ARG A 420 6.01 10.47 -6.42
C ARG A 420 7.14 10.96 -7.33
N HIS A 421 8.39 10.78 -6.91
CA HIS A 421 9.56 11.28 -7.62
C HIS A 421 10.00 10.41 -8.81
N ILE A 422 9.43 9.21 -8.96
CA ILE A 422 9.87 8.21 -9.95
C ILE A 422 9.83 8.79 -11.37
N GLU A 423 8.83 9.61 -11.66
CA GLU A 423 8.57 10.13 -13.00
C GLU A 423 9.25 11.47 -13.28
N ILE A 424 9.70 12.17 -12.24
CA ILE A 424 10.20 13.54 -12.33
C ILE A 424 11.73 13.57 -12.35
N ASP A 425 12.37 12.76 -11.51
CA ASP A 425 13.82 12.84 -11.33
C ASP A 425 14.56 12.35 -12.60
N PRO A 426 15.42 13.18 -13.23
CA PRO A 426 16.27 12.74 -14.33
C PRO A 426 17.25 11.68 -13.82
N ARG A 427 17.38 10.56 -14.53
CA ARG A 427 18.08 9.37 -14.05
C ARG A 427 19.53 9.32 -14.57
N PRO A 428 20.56 9.51 -13.73
CA PRO A 428 21.95 9.33 -14.14
C PRO A 428 22.31 7.83 -14.26
N ASP A 429 22.89 7.45 -15.40
CA ASP A 429 23.45 6.10 -15.67
C ASP A 429 22.43 4.93 -15.55
N GLU A 430 21.39 4.97 -16.40
CA GLU A 430 20.35 3.94 -16.49
C GLU A 430 20.89 2.50 -16.68
N ASP A 431 22.09 2.38 -17.25
CA ASP A 431 22.72 1.10 -17.55
C ASP A 431 23.33 0.47 -16.29
N ARG A 432 23.93 1.28 -15.41
CA ARG A 432 24.47 0.82 -14.14
C ARG A 432 23.34 0.38 -13.20
N GLY A 433 22.25 1.14 -13.14
CA GLY A 433 21.04 0.77 -12.40
C GLY A 433 20.47 -0.57 -12.87
N LEU A 434 20.29 -0.74 -14.19
CA LEU A 434 19.81 -2.00 -14.78
C LEU A 434 20.67 -3.21 -14.39
N ARG A 435 22.00 -3.13 -14.54
CA ARG A 435 22.92 -4.22 -14.15
C ARG A 435 22.86 -4.52 -12.66
N TRP A 436 22.76 -3.49 -11.83
CA TRP A 436 22.64 -3.63 -10.38
C TRP A 436 21.35 -4.36 -9.99
N VAL A 437 20.21 -3.98 -10.56
CA VAL A 437 18.92 -4.63 -10.32
C VAL A 437 18.94 -6.09 -10.77
N ILE A 438 19.49 -6.40 -11.93
CA ILE A 438 19.60 -7.80 -12.40
C ILE A 438 20.40 -8.64 -11.39
N ARG A 439 21.44 -8.06 -10.77
CA ARG A 439 22.29 -8.74 -9.79
C ARG A 439 21.64 -8.84 -8.40
N GLU A 440 21.05 -7.78 -7.87
CA GLU A 440 20.52 -7.77 -6.51
C GLU A 440 19.08 -8.29 -6.43
N TRP A 441 18.23 -7.90 -7.37
CA TRP A 441 16.81 -8.27 -7.34
C TRP A 441 16.62 -9.72 -7.77
N ILE A 442 17.03 -10.05 -9.00
CA ILE A 442 16.91 -11.40 -9.55
C ILE A 442 17.99 -12.28 -8.94
N GLY A 443 19.24 -11.83 -9.08
CA GLY A 443 20.43 -12.53 -8.66
C GLY A 443 20.70 -13.82 -9.42
N ASN A 444 21.32 -14.77 -8.74
CA ASN A 444 21.72 -16.04 -9.31
C ASN A 444 21.32 -17.19 -8.36
N VAL A 445 21.56 -18.43 -8.79
CA VAL A 445 21.13 -19.61 -8.02
C VAL A 445 21.93 -19.78 -6.73
N ASN A 446 23.18 -19.31 -6.70
CA ASN A 446 24.17 -19.78 -5.72
C ASN A 446 24.59 -18.70 -4.70
N GLU A 447 24.56 -17.42 -5.07
CA GLU A 447 25.22 -16.35 -4.35
C GLU A 447 24.20 -15.35 -3.77
N LEU A 448 23.36 -14.73 -4.59
CA LEU A 448 22.55 -13.54 -4.20
C LEU A 448 21.15 -13.52 -4.84
N GLY A 449 20.28 -12.64 -4.32
CA GLY A 449 18.97 -12.30 -4.89
C GLY A 449 17.77 -13.20 -4.55
N GLN A 450 16.60 -12.85 -5.10
CA GLN A 450 15.34 -13.51 -4.79
C GLN A 450 15.25 -14.95 -5.31
N LEU A 451 15.96 -15.26 -6.39
CA LEU A 451 15.98 -16.62 -6.93
C LEU A 451 16.50 -17.63 -5.89
N ARG A 452 17.59 -17.30 -5.20
CA ARG A 452 18.14 -18.11 -4.10
C ARG A 452 17.16 -18.20 -2.94
N TYR A 453 16.58 -17.07 -2.55
CA TYR A 453 15.62 -16.98 -1.44
C TYR A 453 14.42 -17.91 -1.66
N TYR A 454 13.79 -17.86 -2.84
CA TYR A 454 12.62 -18.70 -3.14
C TYR A 454 12.97 -20.18 -3.23
N ARG A 455 14.08 -20.56 -3.89
CA ARG A 455 14.52 -21.97 -3.94
C ARG A 455 14.82 -22.54 -2.56
N LYS A 456 15.57 -21.80 -1.74
CA LYS A 456 15.93 -22.21 -0.38
C LYS A 456 14.69 -22.40 0.50
N ASN A 457 13.74 -21.47 0.44
CA ASN A 457 12.52 -21.54 1.24
C ASN A 457 11.55 -22.62 0.75
N ALA A 458 11.43 -22.84 -0.56
CA ALA A 458 10.67 -23.96 -1.12
C ALA A 458 11.20 -25.30 -0.60
N ALA A 459 12.50 -25.57 -0.76
CA ALA A 459 13.12 -26.82 -0.33
C ALA A 459 13.03 -27.04 1.20
N LYS A 460 13.28 -25.98 1.98
CA LYS A 460 13.16 -26.04 3.45
C LYS A 460 11.73 -26.40 3.87
N ARG A 461 10.72 -25.76 3.29
CA ARG A 461 9.31 -26.00 3.64
C ARG A 461 8.82 -27.34 3.16
N GLU A 462 9.24 -27.80 1.99
CA GLU A 462 8.91 -29.12 1.49
C GLU A 462 9.43 -30.23 2.41
N ARG A 463 10.67 -30.11 2.91
CA ARG A 463 11.23 -31.04 3.91
C ARG A 463 10.39 -31.05 5.19
N LEU A 464 10.05 -29.87 5.72
CA LEU A 464 9.21 -29.76 6.93
C LEU A 464 7.80 -30.31 6.73
N ASN A 465 7.20 -30.11 5.55
CA ASN A 465 5.88 -30.64 5.22
C ASN A 465 5.89 -32.18 5.13
N ARG A 466 6.94 -32.76 4.54
CA ARG A 466 7.13 -34.23 4.51
C ARG A 466 7.26 -34.81 5.92
N ILE A 467 8.07 -34.19 6.78
CA ILE A 467 8.21 -34.60 8.19
C ILE A 467 6.86 -34.49 8.91
N THR A 468 6.13 -33.40 8.70
CA THR A 468 4.81 -33.18 9.31
C THR A 468 3.80 -34.25 8.88
N GLY A 469 3.77 -34.59 7.58
CA GLY A 469 2.92 -35.64 7.05
C GLY A 469 3.28 -37.04 7.57
N PHE A 470 4.57 -37.33 7.71
CA PHE A 470 5.04 -38.59 8.30
C PHE A 470 4.62 -38.71 9.77
N ILE A 471 4.87 -37.68 10.58
CA ILE A 471 4.47 -37.67 12.00
C ILE A 471 2.96 -37.83 12.14
N GLY A 472 2.17 -37.10 11.34
CA GLY A 472 0.71 -37.22 11.38
C GLY A 472 0.21 -38.63 11.07
N LYS A 473 0.76 -39.28 10.03
CA LYS A 473 0.44 -40.67 9.69
C LYS A 473 0.88 -41.65 10.76
N ALA A 474 2.09 -41.49 11.30
CA ALA A 474 2.63 -42.35 12.35
C ALA A 474 1.76 -42.28 13.61
N CYS A 475 1.42 -41.08 14.10
CA CYS A 475 0.55 -40.90 15.26
C CYS A 475 -0.84 -41.53 15.05
N LEU A 476 -1.44 -41.36 13.87
CA LEU A 476 -2.74 -41.95 13.55
C LEU A 476 -2.68 -43.49 13.52
N LEU A 477 -1.70 -44.06 12.81
CA LEU A 477 -1.53 -45.51 12.71
C LEU A 477 -1.19 -46.14 14.06
N SER A 478 -0.36 -45.50 14.87
CA SER A 478 -0.06 -45.95 16.23
C SER A 478 -1.30 -45.94 17.12
N GLY A 479 -2.15 -44.90 17.03
CA GLY A 479 -3.42 -44.87 17.77
C GLY A 479 -4.37 -46.01 17.37
N ILE A 480 -4.48 -46.29 16.07
CA ILE A 480 -5.27 -47.42 15.54
C ILE A 480 -4.68 -48.76 16.00
N ALA A 481 -3.36 -48.92 15.95
CA ALA A 481 -2.69 -50.14 16.39
C ALA A 481 -2.89 -50.41 17.89
N VAL A 482 -2.83 -49.36 18.73
CA VAL A 482 -3.14 -49.47 20.16
C VAL A 482 -4.59 -49.87 20.39
N ALA A 483 -5.53 -49.30 19.65
CA ALA A 483 -6.95 -49.67 19.74
C ALA A 483 -7.19 -51.14 19.34
N ILE A 484 -6.59 -51.59 18.24
CA ILE A 484 -6.67 -53.00 17.80
C ILE A 484 -6.07 -53.91 18.87
N PHE A 485 -4.88 -53.57 19.38
CA PHE A 485 -4.23 -54.35 20.44
C PHE A 485 -5.12 -54.50 21.68
N LEU A 486 -5.75 -53.42 22.14
CA LEU A 486 -6.68 -53.44 23.28
C LEU A 486 -7.92 -54.31 23.04
N VAL A 487 -8.36 -54.46 21.78
CA VAL A 487 -9.50 -55.30 21.41
C VAL A 487 -9.12 -56.77 21.25
N THR A 488 -7.93 -57.05 20.71
CA THR A 488 -7.53 -58.43 20.37
C THR A 488 -6.76 -59.16 21.48
N TYR A 489 -6.20 -58.41 22.43
CA TYR A 489 -5.40 -59.00 23.50
C TYR A 489 -6.31 -59.51 24.61
N ASP A 490 -6.41 -60.83 24.71
CA ASP A 490 -7.38 -61.55 25.55
C ASP A 490 -7.04 -61.47 27.05
N GLU A 491 -5.76 -61.28 27.39
CA GLU A 491 -5.33 -61.06 28.77
C GLU A 491 -5.47 -59.58 29.15
N ARG A 492 -6.02 -59.30 30.34
CA ARG A 492 -6.07 -57.91 30.81
C ARG A 492 -4.64 -57.41 31.07
N PRO A 493 -4.18 -56.35 30.37
CA PRO A 493 -2.88 -55.78 30.66
C PRO A 493 -2.80 -55.34 32.12
N THR A 494 -1.59 -55.32 32.69
CA THR A 494 -1.38 -54.78 34.04
C THR A 494 -1.99 -53.39 34.15
N ALA A 495 -2.56 -53.06 35.31
CA ALA A 495 -3.35 -51.82 35.47
C ALA A 495 -2.64 -50.56 34.96
N GLY A 496 -1.33 -50.43 35.23
CA GLY A 496 -0.52 -49.31 34.73
C GLY A 496 -0.28 -49.32 33.22
N PHE A 497 -0.09 -50.50 32.62
CA PHE A 497 0.13 -50.62 31.17
C PHE A 497 -1.17 -50.40 30.37
N GLY A 498 -2.29 -50.94 30.85
CA GLY A 498 -3.61 -50.68 30.24
C GLY A 498 -3.98 -49.20 30.23
N LEU A 499 -3.73 -48.51 31.35
CA LEU A 499 -3.94 -47.06 31.44
C LEU A 499 -3.08 -46.27 30.43
N LEU A 500 -1.80 -46.62 30.29
CA LEU A 500 -0.91 -45.97 29.33
C LEU A 500 -1.44 -46.14 27.89
N LEU A 501 -1.91 -47.34 27.55
CA LEU A 501 -2.49 -47.63 26.23
C LEU A 501 -3.78 -46.81 26.00
N ASN A 502 -4.68 -46.69 26.98
CA ASN A 502 -5.88 -45.85 26.86
C ASN A 502 -5.53 -44.38 26.60
N ILE A 503 -4.56 -43.83 27.35
CA ILE A 503 -4.10 -42.45 27.15
C ILE A 503 -3.49 -42.28 25.75
N MET A 504 -2.65 -43.22 25.30
CA MET A 504 -2.04 -43.17 23.97
C MET A 504 -3.08 -43.31 22.85
N MET A 505 -4.09 -44.16 23.03
CA MET A 505 -5.18 -44.36 22.08
C MET A 505 -5.95 -43.06 21.81
N GLY A 506 -6.20 -42.24 22.83
CA GLY A 506 -6.86 -40.93 22.67
C GLY A 506 -5.91 -39.81 22.25
N LEU A 507 -4.71 -39.75 22.84
CA LEU A 507 -3.80 -38.61 22.68
C LEU A 507 -3.09 -38.57 21.32
N LEU A 508 -2.68 -39.73 20.77
CA LEU A 508 -1.95 -39.76 19.50
C LEU A 508 -2.80 -39.29 18.31
N PRO A 509 -4.06 -39.75 18.13
CA PRO A 509 -4.94 -39.21 17.10
C PRO A 509 -5.25 -37.72 17.30
N LEU A 510 -5.41 -37.27 18.55
CA LEU A 510 -5.62 -35.85 18.86
C LEU A 510 -4.42 -35.00 18.41
N ILE A 511 -3.19 -35.42 18.75
CA ILE A 511 -1.97 -34.72 18.31
C ILE A 511 -1.89 -34.67 16.78
N ALA A 512 -2.22 -35.78 16.09
CA ALA A 512 -2.25 -35.81 14.64
C ALA A 512 -3.27 -34.81 14.06
N ALA A 513 -4.49 -34.81 14.59
CA ALA A 513 -5.56 -33.90 14.15
C ALA A 513 -5.18 -32.43 14.37
N VAL A 514 -4.69 -32.07 15.56
CA VAL A 514 -4.24 -30.70 15.86
C VAL A 514 -3.06 -30.29 14.99
N ARG A 515 -2.11 -31.19 14.70
CA ARG A 515 -0.97 -30.89 13.83
C ARG A 515 -1.40 -30.64 12.39
N ILE A 516 -2.37 -31.39 11.88
CA ILE A 516 -2.97 -31.20 10.54
C ILE A 516 -3.72 -29.87 10.50
N ALA A 517 -4.54 -29.57 11.52
CA ALA A 517 -5.25 -28.29 11.64
C ALA A 517 -4.27 -27.10 11.66
N TYR A 518 -3.16 -27.21 12.40
CA TYR A 518 -2.10 -26.20 12.41
C TYR A 518 -1.47 -26.00 11.02
N ALA A 519 -1.16 -27.09 10.31
CA ALA A 519 -0.57 -27.02 8.98
C ALA A 519 -1.55 -26.41 7.95
N HIS A 520 -2.85 -26.70 8.09
CA HIS A 520 -3.92 -26.11 7.29
C HIS A 520 -4.03 -24.59 7.53
N LYS A 521 -4.12 -24.17 8.80
CA LYS A 521 -4.17 -22.75 9.18
C LYS A 521 -2.92 -21.98 8.76
N LYS A 522 -1.75 -22.62 8.75
CA LYS A 522 -0.49 -22.02 8.29
C LYS A 522 -0.36 -21.96 6.76
N ALA A 523 -1.27 -22.59 6.01
CA ALA A 523 -1.23 -22.68 4.55
C ALA A 523 0.09 -23.26 4.00
N ASP A 524 0.65 -24.27 4.67
CA ASP A 524 1.99 -24.76 4.34
C ASP A 524 2.10 -25.33 2.91
N LYS A 525 1.04 -25.96 2.39
CA LYS A 525 1.02 -26.50 1.02
C LYS A 525 0.99 -25.39 -0.03
N GLU A 526 0.16 -24.38 0.19
CA GLU A 526 0.02 -23.23 -0.71
C GLU A 526 1.33 -22.44 -0.72
N LEU A 527 1.91 -22.14 0.44
CA LEU A 527 3.20 -21.46 0.54
C LEU A 527 4.30 -22.19 -0.23
N ILE A 528 4.36 -23.53 -0.19
CA ILE A 528 5.33 -24.31 -0.98
C ILE A 528 5.10 -24.08 -2.47
N LYS A 529 3.86 -24.19 -2.95
CA LYS A 529 3.52 -23.98 -4.36
C LYS A 529 3.89 -22.57 -4.83
N GLN A 530 3.60 -21.56 -4.02
CA GLN A 530 3.91 -20.16 -4.31
C GLN A 530 5.42 -19.94 -4.40
N TYR A 531 6.20 -20.47 -3.44
CA TYR A 531 7.66 -20.39 -3.52
C TYR A 531 8.25 -21.12 -4.73
N GLN A 532 7.70 -22.28 -5.11
CA GLN A 532 8.11 -23.00 -6.32
C GLN A 532 7.75 -22.23 -7.59
N PHE A 533 6.55 -21.65 -7.64
CA PHE A 533 6.10 -20.81 -8.75
C PHE A 533 7.01 -19.60 -8.93
N MET A 534 7.26 -18.84 -7.85
CA MET A 534 8.16 -17.69 -7.86
C MET A 534 9.60 -18.06 -8.24
N ALA A 535 10.14 -19.15 -7.69
CA ALA A 535 11.47 -19.62 -8.08
C ALA A 535 11.57 -19.93 -9.58
N ARG A 536 10.50 -20.45 -10.19
CA ARG A 536 10.43 -20.72 -11.63
C ARG A 536 10.32 -19.45 -12.46
N ILE A 537 9.48 -18.49 -12.05
CA ILE A 537 9.32 -17.22 -12.76
C ILE A 537 10.64 -16.42 -12.74
N PHE A 538 11.30 -16.30 -11.59
CA PHE A 538 12.60 -15.63 -11.48
C PHE A 538 13.70 -16.36 -12.28
N ALA A 539 13.70 -17.70 -12.30
CA ALA A 539 14.65 -18.46 -13.12
C ALA A 539 14.43 -18.24 -14.63
N ASN A 540 13.18 -18.16 -15.07
CA ASN A 540 12.84 -17.89 -16.46
C ASN A 540 13.22 -16.46 -16.86
N ALA A 541 12.96 -15.47 -16.00
CA ALA A 541 13.39 -14.09 -16.21
C ALA A 541 14.92 -14.01 -16.34
N ARG A 542 15.66 -14.65 -15.42
CA ARG A 542 17.13 -14.72 -15.49
C ARG A 542 17.62 -15.31 -16.81
N LYS A 543 17.06 -16.46 -17.21
CA LYS A 543 17.43 -17.12 -18.47
C LYS A 543 17.18 -16.24 -19.71
N ARG A 544 16.09 -15.46 -19.73
CA ARG A 544 15.78 -14.56 -20.85
C ARG A 544 16.69 -13.35 -20.87
N ILE A 545 16.98 -12.77 -19.70
CA ILE A 545 17.92 -11.64 -19.57
C ILE A 545 19.32 -12.06 -20.01
N ASP A 546 19.80 -13.25 -19.61
CA ASP A 546 21.11 -13.77 -20.04
C ASP A 546 21.17 -14.11 -21.54
N ALA A 547 20.03 -14.17 -22.23
CA ALA A 547 19.95 -14.50 -23.65
C ALA A 547 19.89 -13.27 -24.57
N THR A 548 19.84 -12.06 -24.01
CA THR A 548 19.75 -10.81 -24.77
C THR A 548 20.69 -9.74 -24.20
N ASP A 549 21.39 -9.05 -25.08
CA ASP A 549 22.18 -7.85 -24.74
C ASP A 549 21.37 -6.55 -24.96
N ASP A 550 20.13 -6.66 -25.49
CA ASP A 550 19.26 -5.51 -25.65
C ASP A 550 18.68 -5.07 -24.30
N LYS A 551 19.11 -3.89 -23.85
CA LYS A 551 18.70 -3.28 -22.59
C LYS A 551 17.21 -2.95 -22.56
N HIS A 552 16.61 -2.64 -23.71
CA HIS A 552 15.18 -2.40 -23.78
C HIS A 552 14.41 -3.70 -23.49
N GLU A 553 14.79 -4.80 -24.15
CA GLU A 553 14.23 -6.12 -23.88
C GLU A 553 14.45 -6.56 -22.42
N GLN A 554 15.63 -6.31 -21.84
CA GLN A 554 15.89 -6.59 -20.42
C GLN A 554 14.92 -5.83 -19.48
N ARG A 555 14.64 -4.55 -19.76
CA ARG A 555 13.67 -3.75 -18.97
C ARG A 555 12.25 -4.26 -19.11
N GLU A 556 11.84 -4.68 -20.31
CA GLU A 556 10.52 -5.29 -20.52
C GLU A 556 10.39 -6.63 -19.78
N ILE A 557 11.46 -7.43 -19.70
CA ILE A 557 11.48 -8.65 -18.88
C ILE A 557 11.35 -8.31 -17.39
N LEU A 558 12.03 -7.26 -16.90
CA LEU A 558 11.90 -6.79 -15.52
C LEU A 558 10.50 -6.26 -15.20
N ARG A 559 9.86 -5.57 -16.15
CA ARG A 559 8.46 -5.13 -16.05
C ARG A 559 7.54 -6.34 -15.93
N ALA A 560 7.62 -7.28 -16.86
CA ALA A 560 6.80 -8.50 -16.83
C ALA A 560 7.03 -9.34 -15.56
N LEU A 561 8.27 -9.39 -15.06
CA LEU A 561 8.62 -10.07 -13.81
C LEU A 561 7.94 -9.40 -12.60
N GLY A 562 8.02 -8.07 -12.50
CA GLY A 562 7.41 -7.33 -11.41
C GLY A 562 5.89 -7.41 -11.44
N ASP A 563 5.26 -7.31 -12.61
CA ASP A 563 3.81 -7.51 -12.78
C ASP A 563 3.39 -8.88 -12.25
N LYS A 564 4.14 -9.93 -12.60
CA LYS A 564 3.88 -11.29 -12.10
C LYS A 564 4.15 -11.46 -10.61
N ALA A 565 5.13 -10.76 -10.06
CA ALA A 565 5.37 -10.74 -8.62
C ALA A 565 4.18 -10.10 -7.87
N LEU A 566 3.69 -8.95 -8.36
CA LEU A 566 2.55 -8.24 -7.80
C LEU A 566 1.24 -9.05 -7.90
N ASP A 567 0.97 -9.68 -9.06
CA ASP A 567 -0.19 -10.57 -9.26
C ASP A 567 -0.20 -11.71 -8.21
N GLU A 568 0.91 -12.42 -8.04
CA GLU A 568 1.00 -13.52 -7.08
C GLU A 568 0.86 -13.03 -5.63
N HIS A 569 1.41 -11.87 -5.30
CA HIS A 569 1.26 -11.30 -3.97
C HIS A 569 -0.20 -10.93 -3.68
N ALA A 570 -0.95 -10.48 -4.69
CA ALA A 570 -2.39 -10.27 -4.57
C ALA A 570 -3.13 -11.59 -4.27
N ASP A 571 -2.86 -12.64 -5.05
CA ASP A 571 -3.45 -13.96 -4.83
C ASP A 571 -3.07 -14.55 -3.46
N TRP A 572 -1.83 -14.29 -3.02
CA TRP A 572 -1.33 -14.71 -1.71
C TRP A 572 -2.15 -14.14 -0.57
N ILE A 573 -2.46 -12.84 -0.58
CA ILE A 573 -3.24 -12.19 0.47
C ILE A 573 -4.64 -12.80 0.53
N LEU A 574 -5.29 -12.99 -0.61
CA LEU A 574 -6.66 -13.53 -0.68
C LEU A 574 -6.74 -14.92 -0.02
N ILE A 575 -5.84 -15.84 -0.40
CA ILE A 575 -5.78 -17.19 0.18
C ILE A 575 -5.59 -17.16 1.70
N HIS A 576 -4.84 -16.19 2.23
CA HIS A 576 -4.56 -16.10 3.66
C HIS A 576 -5.62 -15.32 4.45
N ARG A 577 -6.39 -14.43 3.79
CA ARG A 577 -7.55 -13.74 4.38
C ARG A 577 -8.75 -14.68 4.52
N GLU A 578 -9.02 -15.54 3.54
CA GLU A 578 -10.08 -16.56 3.64
C GLU A 578 -9.86 -17.56 4.79
N ARG A 579 -8.60 -17.71 5.21
CA ARG A 579 -8.20 -18.55 6.36
C ARG A 579 -8.07 -17.75 7.64
N SER A 580 -8.73 -16.59 7.72
CA SER A 580 -8.82 -15.80 8.94
C SER A 580 -9.42 -16.63 10.07
N ILE A 581 -9.09 -16.27 11.31
CA ILE A 581 -9.57 -16.99 12.49
C ILE A 581 -11.04 -16.64 12.71
N GLU A 582 -11.92 -17.18 11.88
CA GLU A 582 -13.34 -17.17 12.18
C GLU A 582 -13.61 -18.17 13.30
N ILE A 583 -14.43 -17.73 14.26
CA ILE A 583 -14.98 -18.53 15.35
C ILE A 583 -16.09 -19.43 14.78
N SER A 584 -15.84 -20.13 13.67
CA SER A 584 -16.87 -20.97 13.04
C SER A 584 -16.95 -22.35 13.71
N GLY A 585 -16.66 -22.42 15.02
CA GLY A 585 -16.64 -23.68 15.76
C GLY A 585 -16.47 -23.55 17.28
N LEU A 586 -16.95 -22.46 17.89
CA LEU A 586 -17.30 -22.46 19.31
C LEU A 586 -18.81 -22.54 19.45
#